data_AF-M3AWK3-F1
#
_entry.id   AF-M3AWK3-F1
#
_cell.length_a   1.000
_cell.length_b   1.000
_cell.length_c   1.000
_cell.angle_alpha   90.00
_cell.angle_beta   90.00
_cell.angle_gamma   90.00
#
_symmetry.space_group_name_H-M   'P 1'
#
loop_
_entity.id
_entity.type
_entity.pdbx_description
1 polymer ?
#
loop_
_entity_poly.entity_id
_entity_poly.type
_entity_poly.pdbx_seq_one_letter_code
_entity_poly.pdbx_strand_id
1 'polypeptide(L)'
;MRSTRRIVSTLLLVTALTGGLAACGPEDDKAAGGSGGSAASAKPSAKPAKGGDAGPDTYDCGGKPPVMPAGHTMIEVKLERDASGFEAQTAKPKCTPNDWIYHGEGEAKHYTLASGVKAQLALSAGPGQYKPVDKDQLAMHIDRCLAEDHSRVKPPFGCYGNVYEITLDGKGQVATIKEKWSV
;
A
#
# COMPACT_ATOMS: atom_id res chain seq x y z
N MET A 1 -41.77 33.44 -1.51
CA MET A 1 -41.37 34.85 -1.70
C MET A 1 -39.87 34.97 -1.42
N ARG A 2 -39.13 35.54 -2.39
CA ARG A 2 -37.87 36.35 -2.32
C ARG A 2 -36.85 36.08 -1.18
N SER A 3 -35.53 36.16 -1.35
CA SER A 3 -34.59 36.40 -2.45
C SER A 3 -33.20 36.67 -1.80
N THR A 4 -32.09 36.22 -2.42
CA THR A 4 -30.73 36.84 -2.46
C THR A 4 -29.90 36.99 -1.16
N ARG A 5 -28.55 37.04 -1.12
CA ARG A 5 -27.40 37.28 -2.06
C ARG A 5 -26.13 36.65 -1.41
N ARG A 6 -25.29 35.90 -2.13
CA ARG A 6 -23.94 36.23 -2.69
C ARG A 6 -22.99 37.07 -1.82
N ILE A 7 -21.79 36.53 -1.54
CA ILE A 7 -20.51 37.28 -1.61
C ILE A 7 -19.43 36.39 -2.26
N VAL A 8 -18.80 36.96 -3.28
CA VAL A 8 -17.61 36.50 -4.03
C VAL A 8 -16.38 37.07 -3.32
N SER A 9 -15.26 36.34 -3.25
CA SER A 9 -13.95 36.96 -3.03
C SER A 9 -12.87 36.20 -3.78
N THR A 10 -12.18 36.96 -4.61
CA THR A 10 -11.12 36.60 -5.55
C THR A 10 -9.87 37.38 -5.13
N LEU A 11 -8.72 36.71 -5.03
CA LEU A 11 -7.37 37.31 -5.08
C LEU A 11 -6.43 36.16 -5.53
N LEU A 12 -5.86 36.15 -6.75
CA LEU A 12 -4.63 36.83 -7.20
C LEU A 12 -3.45 36.58 -6.23
N LEU A 13 -2.24 36.18 -6.61
CA LEU A 13 -1.43 36.59 -7.76
C LEU A 13 -0.20 35.63 -7.89
N VAL A 14 0.33 35.54 -9.11
CA VAL A 14 1.49 34.76 -9.58
C VAL A 14 2.81 35.23 -8.97
N THR A 15 3.72 34.30 -8.63
CA THR A 15 5.18 34.56 -8.60
C THR A 15 5.92 33.47 -9.36
N ALA A 16 6.43 33.85 -10.53
CA ALA A 16 7.43 33.12 -11.28
C ALA A 16 8.81 33.58 -10.81
N LEU A 17 9.71 32.63 -10.53
CA LEU A 17 11.15 32.88 -10.36
C LEU A 17 11.90 31.88 -11.24
N THR A 18 12.29 32.38 -12.40
CA THR A 18 13.33 31.86 -13.28
C THR A 18 14.72 32.18 -12.74
N GLY A 19 15.62 31.21 -12.79
CA GLY A 19 17.08 31.39 -12.65
C GLY A 19 17.72 30.03 -12.38
N GLY A 20 18.81 29.59 -13.01
CA GLY A 20 19.70 30.13 -14.01
C GLY A 20 20.72 29.02 -14.32
N LEU A 21 21.21 29.00 -15.56
CA LEU A 21 22.17 28.02 -16.09
C LEU A 21 23.52 28.06 -15.35
N ALA A 22 24.09 26.88 -15.10
CA ALA A 22 25.54 26.70 -15.01
C ALA A 22 25.93 25.47 -15.84
N ALA A 23 26.59 25.75 -16.96
CA ALA A 23 27.33 24.79 -17.78
C ALA A 23 28.82 24.86 -17.37
N CYS A 24 29.45 23.70 -17.19
CA CYS A 24 30.90 23.42 -17.18
C CYS A 24 31.02 21.92 -16.86
N GLY A 25 31.66 21.03 -17.61
CA GLY A 25 32.49 21.07 -18.81
C GLY A 25 33.04 19.63 -18.99
N PRO A 26 33.52 19.25 -20.19
CA PRO A 26 33.95 17.88 -20.52
C PRO A 26 35.45 17.70 -20.33
N GLU A 27 35.95 16.50 -19.97
CA GLU A 27 37.27 16.00 -20.37
C GLU A 27 37.26 14.46 -20.50
N ASP A 28 37.50 14.00 -21.72
CA ASP A 28 37.95 12.65 -22.09
C ASP A 28 39.41 12.47 -21.66
N ASP A 29 39.80 11.25 -21.26
CA ASP A 29 41.15 10.77 -21.56
C ASP A 29 41.24 9.26 -21.79
N LYS A 30 42.00 8.95 -22.85
CA LYS A 30 42.25 7.65 -23.48
C LYS A 30 43.19 6.78 -22.64
N ALA A 31 43.10 5.46 -22.84
CA ALA A 31 44.03 4.71 -23.71
C ALA A 31 44.29 3.27 -23.26
N ALA A 32 44.38 2.40 -24.27
CA ALA A 32 45.13 1.13 -24.35
C ALA A 32 44.66 0.00 -23.41
N GLY A 33 44.31 -1.19 -23.91
CA GLY A 33 45.00 -1.95 -24.94
C GLY A 33 45.41 -3.28 -24.30
N GLY A 34 44.79 -4.38 -24.73
CA GLY A 34 45.02 -5.69 -24.12
C GLY A 34 44.46 -6.81 -24.98
N SER A 35 45.19 -7.14 -26.04
CA SER A 35 45.07 -8.39 -26.78
C SER A 35 45.41 -9.57 -25.85
N GLY A 36 44.57 -10.60 -25.83
CA GLY A 36 44.81 -11.80 -25.04
C GLY A 36 43.74 -12.85 -25.31
N GLY A 37 43.92 -13.62 -26.37
CA GLY A 37 43.09 -14.79 -26.65
C GLY A 37 43.26 -15.89 -25.61
N SER A 38 42.16 -16.59 -25.33
CA SER A 38 42.17 -18.01 -24.98
C SER A 38 40.75 -18.55 -25.13
N ALA A 39 40.54 -19.20 -26.28
CA ALA A 39 39.40 -20.07 -26.50
C ALA A 39 39.56 -21.31 -25.60
N ALA A 40 38.75 -21.40 -24.55
CA ALA A 40 38.54 -22.62 -23.80
C ALA A 40 37.06 -22.99 -23.93
N SER A 41 36.75 -23.89 -24.87
CA SER A 41 35.45 -24.52 -25.02
C SER A 41 35.17 -25.43 -23.81
N ALA A 42 34.51 -24.89 -22.78
CA ALA A 42 33.85 -25.69 -21.76
C ALA A 42 32.47 -26.11 -22.30
N LYS A 43 32.29 -27.42 -22.45
CA LYS A 43 31.05 -28.06 -22.94
C LYS A 43 30.03 -28.11 -21.78
N PRO A 44 28.89 -27.39 -21.81
CA PRO A 44 27.87 -27.56 -20.80
C PRO A 44 27.09 -28.84 -21.11
N SER A 45 27.34 -29.87 -20.29
CA SER A 45 26.39 -30.97 -20.13
C SER A 45 25.25 -30.47 -19.24
N ALA A 46 24.09 -30.22 -19.83
CA ALA A 46 22.78 -30.46 -19.22
C ALA A 46 21.70 -30.04 -20.22
N LYS A 47 20.97 -31.02 -20.72
CA LYS A 47 19.72 -30.83 -21.45
C LYS A 47 18.72 -30.17 -20.49
N PRO A 48 18.13 -29.01 -20.78
CA PRO A 48 17.05 -28.48 -19.95
C PRO A 48 15.90 -29.49 -19.96
N ALA A 49 15.56 -30.00 -18.78
CA ALA A 49 14.33 -30.75 -18.58
C ALA A 49 13.14 -29.84 -18.89
N LYS A 50 12.08 -30.47 -19.43
CA LYS A 50 10.73 -29.95 -19.70
C LYS A 50 10.42 -28.64 -18.99
N GLY A 51 10.14 -27.59 -19.77
CA GLY A 51 9.33 -26.47 -19.31
C GLY A 51 7.97 -27.02 -18.90
N GLY A 52 7.79 -27.20 -17.60
CA GLY A 52 6.47 -27.31 -17.00
C GLY A 52 5.88 -25.90 -16.99
N ASP A 53 4.74 -25.75 -17.65
CA ASP A 53 3.80 -24.67 -17.41
C ASP A 53 3.61 -24.51 -15.89
N ALA A 54 4.29 -23.52 -15.30
CA ALA A 54 4.00 -23.08 -13.95
C ALA A 54 2.72 -22.26 -14.05
N GLY A 55 1.59 -22.95 -13.88
CA GLY A 55 0.31 -22.31 -13.65
C GLY A 55 0.37 -21.37 -12.44
N PRO A 56 -0.62 -20.47 -12.29
CA PRO A 56 -0.63 -19.38 -11.30
C PRO A 56 -0.64 -19.79 -9.81
N ASP A 57 -0.50 -21.09 -9.49
CA ASP A 57 -0.77 -21.65 -8.16
C ASP A 57 0.44 -22.41 -7.53
N THR A 58 1.68 -22.04 -7.87
CA THR A 58 2.87 -22.85 -7.53
C THR A 58 3.59 -22.46 -6.23
N TYR A 59 3.04 -21.57 -5.42
CA TYR A 59 3.64 -21.22 -4.12
C TYR A 59 3.11 -22.12 -3.00
N ASP A 60 4.02 -22.65 -2.17
CA ASP A 60 3.67 -23.42 -0.97
C ASP A 60 3.49 -22.46 0.22
N CYS A 61 2.27 -21.96 0.39
CA CYS A 61 1.92 -21.16 1.56
C CYS A 61 1.57 -22.03 2.80
N GLY A 62 2.13 -23.23 2.89
CA GLY A 62 2.08 -24.06 4.10
C GLY A 62 0.69 -24.61 4.45
N GLY A 63 -0.27 -24.62 3.51
CA GLY A 63 -1.58 -25.23 3.72
C GLY A 63 -2.76 -24.45 3.12
N LYS A 64 -3.89 -24.48 3.81
CA LYS A 64 -5.14 -23.82 3.38
C LYS A 64 -5.09 -22.32 3.65
N PRO A 65 -5.84 -21.51 2.89
CA PRO A 65 -5.98 -20.09 3.18
C PRO A 65 -6.47 -19.84 4.62
N PRO A 66 -6.06 -18.71 5.23
CA PRO A 66 -6.51 -18.31 6.56
C PRO A 66 -8.04 -18.20 6.62
N VAL A 67 -8.61 -18.67 7.73
CA VAL A 67 -10.04 -18.52 8.03
C VAL A 67 -10.20 -17.40 9.04
N MET A 68 -11.01 -16.39 8.70
CA MET A 68 -11.31 -15.28 9.60
C MET A 68 -12.29 -15.70 10.70
N PRO A 69 -12.15 -15.16 11.93
CA PRO A 69 -13.16 -15.32 12.96
C PRO A 69 -14.54 -14.83 12.48
N ALA A 70 -15.60 -15.43 13.00
CA ALA A 70 -16.97 -15.05 12.64
C ALA A 70 -17.24 -13.57 12.96
N GLY A 71 -17.81 -12.83 12.01
CA GLY A 71 -18.09 -11.39 12.14
C GLY A 71 -16.91 -10.48 11.79
N HIS A 72 -15.73 -11.05 11.49
CA HIS A 72 -14.58 -10.29 11.02
C HIS A 72 -14.50 -10.33 9.50
N THR A 73 -13.98 -9.25 8.90
CA THR A 73 -13.78 -9.15 7.46
C THR A 73 -12.47 -8.43 7.18
N MET A 74 -11.70 -8.96 6.23
CA MET A 74 -10.54 -8.26 5.69
C MET A 74 -10.99 -7.32 4.58
N ILE A 75 -10.48 -6.11 4.60
CA ILE A 75 -10.72 -5.09 3.57
C ILE A 75 -9.39 -4.50 3.12
N GLU A 76 -9.33 -4.05 1.88
CA GLU A 76 -8.25 -3.19 1.39
C GLU A 76 -8.84 -1.82 1.11
N VAL A 77 -8.42 -0.82 1.86
CA VAL A 77 -8.88 0.56 1.68
C VAL A 77 -8.29 1.08 0.36
N LYS A 78 -9.15 1.66 -0.47
CA LYS A 78 -8.78 2.24 -1.77
C LYS A 78 -8.88 3.76 -1.78
N LEU A 79 -9.70 4.33 -0.89
CA LEU A 79 -9.89 5.76 -0.80
C LEU A 79 -10.23 6.16 0.64
N GLU A 80 -9.44 7.07 1.20
CA GLU A 80 -9.79 7.79 2.42
C GLU A 80 -10.78 8.91 2.07
N ARG A 81 -11.82 9.11 2.90
CA ARG A 81 -12.78 10.19 2.71
C ARG A 81 -12.57 11.28 3.75
N ASP A 82 -12.69 10.89 5.02
CA ASP A 82 -12.42 11.71 6.19
C ASP A 82 -12.41 10.81 7.46
N ALA A 83 -12.27 11.44 8.64
CA ALA A 83 -12.33 10.76 9.94
C ALA A 83 -13.64 10.00 10.23
N SER A 84 -14.67 10.12 9.40
CA SER A 84 -15.93 9.38 9.52
C SER A 84 -16.01 8.15 8.62
N GLY A 85 -15.15 7.98 7.62
CA GLY A 85 -15.25 6.84 6.71
C GLY A 85 -14.24 6.78 5.56
N PHE A 86 -14.36 5.70 4.79
CA PHE A 86 -13.47 5.39 3.67
C PHE A 86 -14.19 4.49 2.66
N GLU A 87 -13.55 4.20 1.52
CA GLU A 87 -13.99 3.17 0.58
C GLU A 87 -12.99 2.04 0.51
N ALA A 88 -13.49 0.81 0.57
CA ALA A 88 -12.65 -0.37 0.61
C ALA A 88 -13.26 -1.53 -0.18
N GLN A 89 -12.37 -2.33 -0.77
CA GLN A 89 -12.73 -3.61 -1.36
C GLN A 89 -12.67 -4.70 -0.29
N THR A 90 -13.48 -5.75 -0.43
CA THR A 90 -13.29 -6.95 0.40
C THR A 90 -11.97 -7.61 0.00
N ALA A 91 -11.10 -7.86 0.97
CA ALA A 91 -9.81 -8.47 0.70
C ALA A 91 -9.86 -9.99 0.88
N LYS A 92 -9.25 -10.70 -0.07
CA LYS A 92 -9.14 -12.16 -0.08
C LYS A 92 -7.68 -12.59 0.07
N PRO A 93 -7.40 -13.70 0.78
CA PRO A 93 -6.06 -14.22 0.88
C PRO A 93 -5.58 -14.72 -0.48
N LYS A 94 -4.39 -14.28 -0.89
CA LYS A 94 -3.66 -14.74 -2.07
C LYS A 94 -2.34 -15.32 -1.62
N CYS A 95 -2.00 -16.48 -2.18
CA CYS A 95 -0.74 -17.13 -1.89
C CYS A 95 0.38 -16.46 -2.69
N THR A 96 1.46 -16.09 -2.00
CA THR A 96 2.67 -15.49 -2.61
C THR A 96 3.89 -16.34 -2.26
N PRO A 97 5.08 -16.09 -2.85
CA PRO A 97 6.27 -16.85 -2.51
C PRO A 97 6.63 -16.85 -1.02
N ASN A 98 6.18 -15.84 -0.27
CA ASN A 98 6.57 -15.64 1.12
C ASN A 98 5.48 -16.03 2.12
N ASP A 99 4.20 -15.71 1.83
CA ASP A 99 3.09 -15.92 2.75
C ASP A 99 1.71 -15.77 2.06
N TRP A 100 0.65 -16.04 2.81
CA TRP A 100 -0.71 -15.57 2.53
C TRP A 100 -0.81 -14.06 2.82
N ILE A 101 -1.12 -13.29 1.78
CA ILE A 101 -1.38 -11.85 1.91
C ILE A 101 -2.78 -11.53 1.42
N TYR A 102 -3.39 -10.50 1.98
CA TYR A 102 -4.74 -10.10 1.60
C TYR A 102 -4.71 -9.04 0.49
N HIS A 103 -5.51 -9.25 -0.54
CA HIS A 103 -5.71 -8.28 -1.62
C HIS A 103 -7.19 -8.01 -1.85
N GLY A 104 -7.53 -6.74 -2.01
CA GLY A 104 -8.86 -6.25 -2.37
C GLY A 104 -9.31 -6.83 -3.70
N GLU A 105 -10.57 -7.28 -3.72
CA GLU A 105 -11.23 -7.78 -4.91
C GLU A 105 -12.64 -7.19 -5.04
N GLY A 106 -13.08 -7.00 -6.28
CA GLY A 106 -14.41 -6.49 -6.60
C GLY A 106 -14.53 -4.97 -6.47
N GLU A 107 -15.77 -4.50 -6.32
CA GLU A 107 -16.07 -3.08 -6.22
C GLU A 107 -15.81 -2.55 -4.80
N ALA A 108 -15.27 -1.33 -4.71
CA ALA A 108 -15.09 -0.66 -3.43
C ALA A 108 -16.46 -0.24 -2.85
N LYS A 109 -16.65 -0.47 -1.56
CA LYS A 109 -17.85 -0.08 -0.82
C LYS A 109 -17.51 1.02 0.16
N HIS A 110 -18.46 1.92 0.40
CA HIS A 110 -18.34 2.92 1.44
C HIS A 110 -18.56 2.30 2.83
N TYR A 111 -17.64 2.59 3.76
CA TYR A 111 -17.71 2.21 5.16
C TYR A 111 -17.72 3.45 6.03
N THR A 112 -18.59 3.47 7.04
CA THR A 112 -18.61 4.53 8.06
C THR A 112 -18.05 4.00 9.38
N LEU A 113 -17.31 4.84 10.10
CA LEU A 113 -16.74 4.51 11.41
C LEU A 113 -17.75 4.80 12.52
N ALA A 114 -18.06 3.79 13.34
CA ALA A 114 -18.87 3.98 14.53
C ALA A 114 -18.27 5.06 15.45
N SER A 115 -19.08 5.80 16.19
CA SER A 115 -18.57 6.89 17.07
C SER A 115 -17.50 6.40 18.05
N GLY A 116 -17.68 5.21 18.61
CA GLY A 116 -16.73 4.53 19.52
C GLY A 116 -15.85 3.48 18.84
N VAL A 117 -15.49 3.66 17.57
CA VAL A 117 -14.62 2.71 16.86
C VAL A 117 -13.32 2.47 17.64
N LYS A 118 -12.91 1.21 17.73
CA LYS A 118 -11.60 0.83 18.27
C LYS A 118 -10.62 0.64 17.12
N ALA A 119 -9.78 1.64 16.89
CA ALA A 119 -8.79 1.63 15.83
C ALA A 119 -7.40 1.22 16.34
N GLN A 120 -6.69 0.39 15.57
CA GLN A 120 -5.32 -0.04 15.86
C GLN A 120 -4.49 0.01 14.58
N LEU A 121 -3.34 0.68 14.64
CA LEU A 121 -2.37 0.74 13.54
C LEU A 121 -1.16 -0.13 13.84
N ALA A 122 -0.60 -0.74 12.80
CA ALA A 122 0.58 -1.57 12.93
C ALA A 122 1.83 -0.70 13.13
N LEU A 123 2.74 -1.19 13.97
CA LEU A 123 3.99 -0.50 14.24
C LEU A 123 5.08 -0.96 13.25
N SER A 124 5.93 -0.03 12.81
CA SER A 124 7.08 -0.35 11.93
C SER A 124 8.07 -1.32 12.58
N ALA A 125 8.02 -1.46 13.91
CA ALA A 125 8.88 -2.32 14.69
C ALA A 125 8.70 -3.82 14.43
N GLY A 126 7.60 -4.23 13.78
CA GLY A 126 7.43 -5.60 13.31
C GLY A 126 5.98 -6.09 13.30
N PRO A 127 5.75 -7.27 12.69
CA PRO A 127 4.43 -7.88 12.64
C PRO A 127 3.87 -8.15 14.03
N GLY A 128 2.54 -8.08 14.17
CA GLY A 128 1.85 -8.37 15.42
C GLY A 128 1.91 -7.25 16.47
N GLN A 129 2.64 -6.16 16.21
CA GLN A 129 2.71 -5.01 17.11
C GLN A 129 1.73 -3.92 16.66
N TYR A 130 0.91 -3.46 17.59
CA TYR A 130 -0.15 -2.50 17.31
C TYR A 130 -0.24 -1.43 18.37
N LYS A 131 -0.67 -0.24 17.95
CA LYS A 131 -0.98 0.86 18.87
C LYS A 131 -2.41 1.35 18.64
N PRO A 132 -3.21 1.51 19.72
CA PRO A 132 -4.51 2.16 19.63
C PRO A 132 -4.37 3.61 19.16
N VAL A 133 -5.29 4.04 18.30
CA VAL A 133 -5.37 5.41 17.78
C VAL A 133 -6.81 5.91 17.76
N ASP A 134 -7.00 7.22 17.69
CA ASP A 134 -8.31 7.83 17.43
C ASP A 134 -8.63 7.86 15.92
N LYS A 135 -9.81 8.38 15.58
CA LYS A 135 -10.32 8.45 14.20
C LYS A 135 -9.48 9.38 13.32
N ASP A 136 -9.03 10.51 13.87
CA ASP A 136 -8.28 11.51 13.11
C ASP A 136 -6.91 10.97 12.73
N GLN A 137 -6.26 10.29 13.67
CA GLN A 137 -4.98 9.63 13.45
C GLN A 137 -5.11 8.44 12.50
N LEU A 138 -6.20 7.66 12.58
CA LEU A 138 -6.49 6.59 11.62
C LEU A 138 -6.67 7.15 10.19
N ALA A 139 -7.53 8.16 10.01
CA ALA A 139 -7.77 8.80 8.72
C ALA A 139 -6.48 9.35 8.11
N MET A 140 -5.71 10.09 8.92
CA MET A 140 -4.41 10.62 8.52
C MET A 140 -3.43 9.51 8.12
N HIS A 141 -3.42 8.38 8.83
CA HIS A 141 -2.57 7.24 8.48
C HIS A 141 -2.98 6.62 7.15
N ILE A 142 -4.27 6.37 6.94
CA ILE A 142 -4.81 5.81 5.69
C ILE A 142 -4.47 6.73 4.52
N ASP A 143 -4.72 8.04 4.61
CA ASP A 143 -4.38 9.01 3.55
C ASP A 143 -2.90 8.90 3.16
N ARG A 144 -2.02 8.87 4.16
CA ARG A 144 -0.56 8.82 3.93
C ARG A 144 -0.10 7.48 3.38
N CYS A 145 -0.77 6.40 3.75
CA CYS A 145 -0.51 5.07 3.24
C CYS A 145 -1.05 4.84 1.81
N LEU A 146 -2.07 5.59 1.40
CA LEU A 146 -2.57 5.57 0.02
C LEU A 146 -1.74 6.47 -0.90
N ALA A 147 -0.97 7.41 -0.35
CA ALA A 147 -0.09 8.26 -1.12
C ALA A 147 1.11 7.49 -1.69
N GLU A 148 1.58 7.89 -2.86
CA GLU A 148 2.78 7.30 -3.50
C GLU A 148 4.06 7.50 -2.68
N ASP A 149 4.09 8.54 -1.84
CA ASP A 149 5.20 8.82 -0.92
C ASP A 149 4.91 8.29 0.50
N HIS A 150 5.33 7.04 0.74
CA HIS A 150 5.22 6.41 2.05
C HIS A 150 6.07 7.06 3.15
N SER A 151 7.00 7.99 2.84
CA SER A 151 7.76 8.73 3.87
C SER A 151 6.87 9.70 4.69
N ARG A 152 5.64 9.94 4.19
CA ARG A 152 4.61 10.68 4.90
C ARG A 152 4.08 9.92 6.12
N VAL A 153 4.12 8.58 6.11
CA VAL A 153 3.82 7.76 7.28
C VAL A 153 4.94 7.94 8.30
N LYS A 154 4.61 8.48 9.47
CA LYS A 154 5.60 8.82 10.48
C LYS A 154 5.76 7.69 11.49
N PRO A 155 7.00 7.41 11.96
CA PRO A 155 7.21 6.52 13.08
C PRO A 155 6.32 6.91 14.27
N PRO A 156 5.80 5.93 15.03
CA PRO A 156 6.19 4.52 15.01
C PRO A 156 5.37 3.64 14.05
N PHE A 157 4.53 4.21 13.18
CA PHE A 157 3.60 3.44 12.36
C PHE A 157 4.23 2.95 11.06
N GLY A 158 3.90 1.73 10.65
CA GLY A 158 4.27 1.19 9.34
C GLY A 158 3.09 1.26 8.37
N CYS A 159 3.35 1.08 7.08
CA CYS A 159 2.31 1.00 6.07
C CYS A 159 2.28 -0.40 5.47
N TYR A 160 1.17 -1.12 5.66
CA TYR A 160 1.09 -2.53 5.29
C TYR A 160 -0.03 -2.78 4.28
N GLY A 161 0.14 -2.23 3.08
CA GLY A 161 -0.74 -2.51 1.93
C GLY A 161 -2.17 -1.99 2.05
N ASN A 162 -2.44 -1.05 2.96
CA ASN A 162 -3.79 -0.53 3.21
C ASN A 162 -4.83 -1.62 3.54
N VAL A 163 -4.38 -2.74 4.10
CA VAL A 163 -5.25 -3.85 4.46
C VAL A 163 -5.61 -3.78 5.93
N TYR A 164 -6.89 -3.91 6.23
CA TYR A 164 -7.43 -3.86 7.57
C TYR A 164 -8.37 -5.01 7.84
N GLU A 165 -8.30 -5.53 9.05
CA GLU A 165 -9.32 -6.36 9.65
C GLU A 165 -10.37 -5.47 10.30
N ILE A 166 -11.66 -5.67 9.97
CA ILE A 166 -12.77 -4.93 10.55
C ILE A 166 -13.82 -5.85 11.15
N THR A 167 -14.59 -5.30 12.09
CA THR A 167 -15.90 -5.82 12.49
C THR A 167 -16.94 -4.72 12.33
N LEU A 168 -18.19 -5.10 12.10
CA LEU A 168 -19.32 -4.17 11.97
C LEU A 168 -20.20 -4.24 13.23
N ASP A 169 -20.76 -3.10 13.65
CA ASP A 169 -21.79 -3.05 14.68
C ASP A 169 -23.18 -3.40 14.12
N GLY A 170 -24.20 -3.36 14.99
CA GLY A 170 -25.59 -3.63 14.60
C GLY A 170 -26.19 -2.62 13.62
N LYS A 171 -25.52 -1.51 13.33
CA LYS A 171 -25.90 -0.50 12.32
C LYS A 171 -25.11 -0.66 11.02
N GLY A 172 -24.21 -1.65 10.93
CA GLY A 172 -23.31 -1.83 9.80
C GLY A 172 -22.14 -0.84 9.76
N GLN A 173 -21.88 -0.13 10.87
CA GLN A 173 -20.73 0.77 10.98
C GLN A 173 -19.51 -0.01 11.47
N VAL A 174 -18.32 0.41 11.08
CA VAL A 174 -17.06 -0.21 11.53
C VAL A 174 -16.89 0.02 13.03
N ALA A 175 -16.95 -1.07 13.80
CA ALA A 175 -16.84 -1.08 15.25
C ALA A 175 -15.40 -1.27 15.72
N THR A 176 -14.64 -2.10 15.01
CA THR A 176 -13.20 -2.25 15.19
C THR A 176 -12.51 -2.19 13.84
N ILE A 177 -11.32 -1.59 13.80
CA ILE A 177 -10.46 -1.58 12.62
C ILE A 177 -9.01 -1.76 13.06
N LYS A 178 -8.31 -2.71 12.43
CA LYS A 178 -6.95 -3.06 12.77
C LYS A 178 -6.16 -3.30 11.49
N GLU A 179 -5.07 -2.56 11.29
CA GLU A 179 -4.20 -2.78 10.13
C GLU A 179 -3.58 -4.19 10.18
N LYS A 180 -3.75 -4.99 9.14
CA LYS A 180 -3.23 -6.36 9.05
C LYS A 180 -3.16 -6.78 7.58
N TRP A 181 -1.97 -7.18 7.11
CA TRP A 181 -1.73 -7.46 5.68
C TRP A 181 -1.40 -8.92 5.36
N SER A 182 -0.79 -9.63 6.30
CA SER A 182 -0.46 -11.05 6.21
C SER A 182 -1.05 -11.82 7.40
N VAL A 183 -1.01 -13.14 7.35
CA VAL A 183 -1.63 -14.03 8.33
C VAL A 183 -0.89 -14.04 9.66
#